data_AF-A0A7N2N1C5-F1
#
_entry.id   AF-A0A7N2N1C5-F1
#
_cell.length_a   1.000
_cell.length_b   1.000
_cell.length_c   1.000
_cell.angle_alpha   90.00
_cell.angle_beta   90.00
_cell.angle_gamma   90.00
#
_symmetry.space_group_name_H-M   'P 1'
#
loop_
_entity.id
_entity.type
_entity.pdbx_description
1 polymer ?
#
loop_
_entity_poly.entity_id
_entity_poly.type
_entity_poly.pdbx_seq_one_letter_code
_entity_poly.pdbx_strand_id
1 'polypeptide(L)'
;MGFFKASLCFFALLILLPFLSASSTVKQTYIVHMKHQDKPPFPYATHHDWYSAQLRSLFDSDFSLLYTYTDAFYGFAAKLDPDQAEALRRSDLVLGVYEDTLYPLHTTRTPEFLSQNTQFLEQASHDVIIGVLDTGIWPESKSFDDSGLPEIPTRWRGECEPGPDFRPLFVTKNSSAHEAGYQMATGGRLLKKAVSPRDQDGHGIQ
;
A
#
# COMPACT_ATOMS: atom_id res chain seq x y z
N MET A 1 -27.48 -52.38 -37.09
CA MET A 1 -26.62 -52.32 -35.89
C MET A 1 -25.75 -51.04 -35.83
N GLY A 2 -26.24 -49.90 -36.33
CA GLY A 2 -25.46 -48.65 -36.47
C GLY A 2 -25.99 -47.43 -35.71
N PHE A 3 -27.25 -47.44 -35.26
CA PHE A 3 -27.88 -46.27 -34.63
C PHE A 3 -27.61 -46.14 -33.12
N PHE A 4 -27.20 -47.21 -32.44
CA PHE A 4 -26.93 -47.20 -30.99
C PHE A 4 -25.56 -46.62 -30.61
N LYS A 5 -24.58 -46.62 -31.52
CA LYS A 5 -23.22 -46.11 -31.24
C LYS A 5 -23.10 -44.58 -31.28
N ALA A 6 -23.90 -43.91 -32.11
CA ALA A 6 -23.88 -42.45 -32.21
C ALA A 6 -24.50 -41.75 -30.99
N SER A 7 -25.53 -42.36 -30.38
CA SER A 7 -26.21 -41.83 -29.19
C SER A 7 -25.33 -41.85 -27.93
N LEU A 8 -24.48 -42.89 -27.80
CA LEU A 8 -23.58 -43.05 -26.64
C LEU A 8 -22.45 -42.00 -26.63
N CYS A 9 -21.93 -41.60 -27.80
CA CYS A 9 -20.94 -40.53 -27.90
C CYS A 9 -21.53 -39.14 -27.59
N PHE A 10 -22.79 -38.91 -27.93
CA PHE A 10 -23.49 -37.65 -27.65
C PHE A 10 -23.76 -37.47 -26.15
N PHE A 11 -24.13 -38.55 -25.46
CA PHE A 11 -24.28 -38.56 -24.00
C PHE A 11 -22.93 -38.41 -23.26
N ALA A 12 -21.84 -38.98 -23.78
CA ALA A 12 -20.51 -38.79 -23.20
C ALA A 12 -20.00 -37.34 -23.34
N LEU A 13 -20.34 -36.65 -24.43
CA LEU A 13 -19.97 -35.24 -24.65
C LEU A 13 -20.75 -34.29 -23.71
N LEU A 14 -22.03 -34.59 -23.43
CA LEU A 14 -22.89 -33.82 -22.52
C LEU A 14 -22.49 -33.96 -21.04
N ILE A 15 -21.84 -35.06 -20.65
CA ILE A 15 -21.34 -35.27 -19.28
C ILE A 15 -19.97 -34.60 -19.05
N LEU A 16 -19.23 -34.26 -20.12
CA LEU A 16 -17.95 -33.54 -20.04
C LEU A 16 -18.09 -32.01 -20.09
N LEU A 17 -19.27 -31.49 -20.47
CA LEU A 17 -19.54 -30.05 -20.56
C LEU A 17 -19.68 -29.26 -19.22
N PRO A 18 -19.93 -29.84 -18.02
CA PRO A 18 -20.06 -29.02 -16.81
C PRO A 18 -18.71 -28.70 -16.15
N PHE A 19 -17.57 -29.14 -16.69
CA PHE A 19 -16.25 -28.91 -16.06
C PHE A 19 -15.50 -27.66 -16.55
N LEU A 20 -16.00 -26.93 -17.56
CA LEU A 20 -15.50 -25.57 -17.85
C LEU A 20 -16.17 -24.57 -16.92
N SER A 21 -15.91 -24.68 -15.62
CA SER A 21 -16.09 -23.54 -14.73
C SER A 21 -14.90 -22.61 -14.94
N ALA A 22 -15.10 -21.50 -15.66
CA ALA A 22 -14.14 -20.40 -15.63
C ALA A 22 -14.08 -19.90 -14.18
N SER A 23 -13.05 -20.31 -13.44
CA SER A 23 -12.83 -19.81 -12.09
C SER A 23 -12.41 -18.35 -12.23
N SER A 24 -13.31 -17.41 -11.93
CA SER A 24 -12.90 -16.01 -11.79
C SER A 24 -12.07 -15.91 -10.51
N THR A 25 -10.76 -16.03 -10.63
CA THR A 25 -9.83 -15.86 -9.52
C THR A 25 -9.93 -14.42 -9.02
N VAL A 26 -10.21 -14.27 -7.73
CA VAL A 26 -10.24 -12.96 -7.08
C VAL A 26 -8.84 -12.36 -7.14
N LYS A 27 -8.73 -11.13 -7.64
CA LYS A 27 -7.45 -10.40 -7.68
C LYS A 27 -7.12 -9.83 -6.31
N GLN A 28 -5.85 -9.94 -5.92
CA GLN A 28 -5.28 -9.32 -4.74
C GLN A 28 -4.33 -8.20 -5.13
N THR A 29 -4.01 -7.32 -4.19
CA THR A 29 -2.94 -6.33 -4.37
C THR A 29 -1.60 -6.99 -4.07
N TYR A 30 -0.64 -6.84 -4.97
CA TYR A 30 0.74 -7.29 -4.78
C TYR A 30 1.70 -6.12 -4.89
N ILE A 31 2.75 -6.15 -4.08
CA ILE A 31 3.92 -5.29 -4.16
C ILE A 31 5.01 -6.05 -4.91
N VAL A 32 5.46 -5.50 -6.03
CA VAL A 32 6.46 -6.09 -6.93
C VAL A 32 7.74 -5.29 -6.82
N HIS A 33 8.82 -5.95 -6.40
CA HIS A 33 10.17 -5.38 -6.35
C HIS A 33 10.85 -5.57 -7.71
N MET A 34 11.33 -4.49 -8.32
CA MET A 34 11.91 -4.49 -9.66
C MET A 34 13.43 -4.27 -9.61
N LYS A 35 14.15 -4.82 -10.61
CA LYS A 35 15.52 -4.42 -10.92
C LYS A 35 15.55 -3.00 -11.50
N HIS A 36 15.40 -2.01 -10.63
CA HIS A 36 15.20 -0.62 -10.98
C HIS A 36 16.24 -0.04 -11.94
N GLN A 37 17.50 -0.44 -11.77
CA GLN A 37 18.63 0.04 -12.54
C GLN A 37 18.64 -0.50 -13.99
N ASP A 38 17.90 -1.58 -14.25
CA ASP A 38 17.83 -2.22 -15.57
C ASP A 38 16.83 -1.50 -16.50
N LYS A 39 16.22 -0.38 -16.06
CA LYS A 39 15.36 0.43 -16.92
C LYS A 39 16.16 0.90 -18.13
N PRO A 40 15.75 0.55 -19.37
CA PRO A 40 16.47 1.05 -20.52
C PRO A 40 16.26 2.58 -20.66
N PRO A 41 17.26 3.31 -21.20
CA PRO A 41 17.19 4.76 -21.36
C PRO A 41 16.13 5.19 -22.38
N PHE A 42 15.79 4.32 -23.33
CA PHE A 42 14.73 4.47 -24.33
C PHE A 42 13.98 3.11 -24.43
N PRO A 43 12.65 3.07 -24.67
CA PRO A 43 11.73 4.16 -24.99
C PRO A 43 11.03 4.82 -23.80
N TYR A 44 11.37 4.46 -22.56
CA TYR A 44 10.60 4.87 -21.37
C TYR A 44 11.17 6.12 -20.71
N ALA A 45 10.36 7.18 -20.61
CA ALA A 45 10.75 8.41 -19.93
C ALA A 45 10.91 8.19 -18.42
N THR A 46 9.97 7.46 -17.80
CA THR A 46 9.98 7.18 -16.36
C THR A 46 9.97 5.69 -16.04
N HIS A 47 10.28 5.31 -14.79
CA HIS A 47 10.08 3.94 -14.32
C HIS A 47 8.61 3.53 -14.30
N HIS A 48 7.69 4.47 -14.07
CA HIS A 48 6.26 4.22 -14.18
C HIS A 48 5.88 3.75 -15.58
N ASP A 49 6.35 4.45 -16.62
CA ASP A 49 6.08 4.08 -18.01
C ASP A 49 6.66 2.70 -18.35
N TRP A 50 7.87 2.43 -17.87
CA TRP A 50 8.54 1.15 -18.07
C TRP A 50 7.76 0.01 -17.42
N TYR A 51 7.44 0.11 -16.12
CA TYR A 51 6.70 -0.92 -15.40
C TYR A 51 5.30 -1.14 -16.01
N SER A 52 4.61 -0.06 -16.35
CA SER A 52 3.31 -0.11 -17.02
C SER A 52 3.39 -0.86 -18.35
N ALA A 53 4.42 -0.59 -19.17
CA ALA A 53 4.64 -1.28 -20.44
C ALA A 53 4.99 -2.77 -20.24
N GLN A 54 5.78 -3.12 -19.23
CA GLN A 54 6.08 -4.53 -18.92
C GLN A 54 4.81 -5.30 -18.56
N LEU A 55 3.94 -4.72 -17.71
CA LEU A 55 2.66 -5.35 -17.36
C LEU A 55 1.75 -5.51 -18.59
N ARG A 56 1.64 -4.50 -19.46
CA ARG A 56 0.86 -4.60 -20.71
C ARG A 56 1.41 -5.66 -21.67
N SER A 57 2.72 -5.89 -21.66
CA SER A 57 3.33 -6.91 -22.50
C SER A 57 3.07 -8.33 -22.00
N LEU A 58 2.88 -8.50 -20.68
CA LEU A 58 2.66 -9.80 -20.06
C LEU A 58 1.16 -10.14 -19.95
N PHE A 59 0.31 -9.13 -19.78
CA PHE A 59 -1.09 -9.30 -19.44
C PHE A 59 -1.97 -8.42 -20.33
N ASP A 60 -3.10 -8.96 -20.80
CA ASP A 60 -3.96 -8.34 -21.80
C ASP A 60 -4.88 -7.26 -21.20
N SER A 61 -4.27 -6.16 -20.70
CA SER A 61 -4.88 -5.04 -19.96
C SER A 61 -5.70 -5.41 -18.71
N ASP A 62 -5.79 -6.70 -18.39
CA ASP A 62 -6.49 -7.21 -17.23
C ASP A 62 -5.63 -7.10 -15.96
N PHE A 63 -5.19 -5.90 -15.65
CA PHE A 63 -4.46 -5.56 -14.42
C PHE A 63 -4.72 -4.09 -14.06
N SER A 64 -4.45 -3.73 -12.80
CA SER A 64 -4.51 -2.34 -12.37
C SER A 64 -3.21 -1.98 -11.68
N LEU A 65 -2.40 -1.13 -12.31
CA LEU A 65 -1.22 -0.53 -11.70
C LEU A 65 -1.69 0.56 -10.75
N LEU A 66 -1.45 0.36 -9.46
CA LEU A 66 -1.97 1.21 -8.39
C LEU A 66 -0.99 2.32 -8.02
N TYR A 67 0.29 1.96 -7.88
CA TYR A 67 1.33 2.90 -7.45
C TYR A 67 2.70 2.47 -7.97
N THR A 68 3.62 3.41 -8.13
CA THR A 68 5.01 3.16 -8.52
C THR A 68 5.95 3.75 -7.47
N TYR A 69 6.78 2.89 -6.89
CA TYR A 69 7.76 3.25 -5.87
C TYR A 69 9.11 3.59 -6.54
N THR A 70 9.65 4.77 -6.23
CA THR A 70 10.87 5.30 -6.89
C THR A 70 11.92 5.85 -5.92
N ASP A 71 11.66 5.88 -4.62
CA ASP A 71 12.53 6.58 -3.66
C ASP A 71 13.18 5.61 -2.68
N ALA A 72 12.40 5.08 -1.72
CA ALA A 72 12.90 4.18 -0.67
C ALA A 72 12.75 2.68 -1.02
N PHE A 73 11.88 2.38 -1.98
CA PHE A 73 11.66 1.06 -2.53
C PHE A 73 11.48 1.22 -4.04
N TYR A 74 11.90 0.23 -4.82
CA TYR A 74 11.85 0.33 -6.27
C TYR A 74 10.94 -0.72 -6.88
N GLY A 75 9.81 -0.30 -7.43
CA GLY A 75 8.85 -1.27 -7.92
C GLY A 75 7.47 -0.69 -8.06
N PHE A 76 6.44 -1.52 -7.93
CA PHE A 76 5.07 -1.06 -8.03
C PHE A 76 4.10 -1.91 -7.21
N ALA A 77 2.93 -1.33 -6.91
CA ALA A 77 1.77 -2.06 -6.41
C ALA A 77 0.77 -2.25 -7.54
N ALA A 78 0.20 -3.45 -7.69
CA ALA A 78 -0.80 -3.74 -8.70
C ALA A 78 -1.85 -4.75 -8.22
N LYS A 79 -3.08 -4.66 -8.73
CA LYS A 79 -4.08 -5.72 -8.60
C LYS A 79 -3.84 -6.80 -9.64
N LEU A 80 -3.55 -8.02 -9.18
CA LEU A 80 -3.20 -9.17 -9.99
C LEU A 80 -3.97 -10.39 -9.52
N ASP A 81 -4.28 -11.32 -10.43
CA ASP A 81 -4.67 -12.67 -10.04
C ASP A 81 -3.42 -13.52 -9.67
N PRO A 82 -3.62 -14.69 -9.05
CA PRO A 82 -2.49 -15.55 -8.64
C PRO A 82 -1.58 -15.98 -9.80
N ASP A 83 -2.13 -16.21 -10.99
CA ASP A 83 -1.35 -16.66 -12.15
C ASP A 83 -0.48 -15.51 -12.70
N GLN A 84 -1.00 -14.28 -12.69
CA GLN A 84 -0.25 -13.07 -13.02
C GLN A 84 0.89 -12.82 -12.03
N ALA A 85 0.63 -12.98 -10.73
CA ALA A 85 1.66 -12.84 -9.70
C ALA A 85 2.78 -13.89 -9.88
N GLU A 86 2.42 -15.14 -10.19
CA GLU A 86 3.38 -16.21 -10.51
C GLU A 86 4.17 -15.95 -11.79
N ALA A 87 3.54 -15.39 -12.82
CA ALA A 87 4.24 -15.00 -14.04
C ALA A 87 5.31 -13.93 -13.76
N LEU A 88 5.01 -12.93 -12.92
CA LEU A 88 5.97 -11.92 -12.51
C LEU A 88 7.12 -12.50 -11.69
N ARG A 89 6.87 -13.46 -10.80
CA ARG A 89 7.93 -14.14 -10.03
C ARG A 89 8.98 -14.83 -10.91
N ARG A 90 8.60 -15.23 -12.13
CA ARG A 90 9.50 -15.89 -13.10
C ARG A 90 10.23 -14.92 -14.01
N SER A 91 9.93 -13.61 -13.92
CA SER A 91 10.57 -12.60 -14.75
C SER A 91 11.96 -12.26 -14.22
N ASP A 92 12.96 -12.24 -15.10
CA ASP A 92 14.33 -11.83 -14.75
C ASP A 92 14.42 -10.36 -14.31
N LEU A 93 13.41 -9.53 -14.59
CA LEU A 93 13.36 -8.12 -14.20
C LEU A 93 12.80 -7.91 -12.79
N VAL A 94 12.23 -8.96 -12.18
CA VAL A 94 11.57 -8.92 -10.88
C VAL A 94 12.47 -9.54 -9.83
N LEU A 95 12.65 -8.85 -8.71
CA LEU A 95 13.41 -9.32 -7.54
C LEU A 95 12.52 -10.03 -6.52
N GLY A 96 11.23 -9.71 -6.48
CA GLY A 96 10.28 -10.31 -5.55
C GLY A 96 8.85 -9.84 -5.79
N VAL A 97 7.89 -10.68 -5.39
CA VAL A 97 6.45 -10.39 -5.47
C VAL A 97 5.80 -10.80 -4.16
N TYR A 98 5.27 -9.82 -3.45
CA TYR A 98 4.71 -9.95 -2.10
C TYR A 98 3.23 -9.59 -2.13
N GLU A 99 2.38 -10.41 -1.53
CA GLU A 99 0.97 -10.05 -1.34
C GLU A 99 0.89 -8.91 -0.32
N ASP A 100 0.15 -7.86 -0.67
CA ASP A 100 -0.07 -6.73 0.23
C ASP A 100 -0.99 -7.16 1.37
N THR A 101 -0.52 -6.99 2.60
CA THR A 101 -1.19 -7.51 3.81
C THR A 101 -1.42 -6.37 4.79
N LEU A 102 -2.63 -6.29 5.33
CA LEU A 102 -2.95 -5.38 6.43
C LEU A 102 -2.31 -5.91 7.72
N TYR A 103 -1.44 -5.09 8.32
CA TYR A 103 -0.89 -5.38 9.64
C TYR A 103 -1.80 -4.79 10.73
N PRO A 104 -2.11 -5.53 11.80
CA PRO A 104 -2.84 -4.99 12.93
C PRO A 104 -1.99 -3.96 13.68
N LEU A 105 -2.65 -2.93 14.21
CA LEU A 105 -2.03 -1.94 15.08
C LEU A 105 -1.51 -2.61 16.35
N HIS A 106 -0.26 -2.33 16.68
CA HIS A 106 0.37 -2.81 17.90
C HIS A 106 0.81 -1.61 18.74
N THR A 107 0.15 -1.38 19.87
CA THR A 107 0.66 -0.91 21.19
C THR A 107 -0.49 -0.33 22.04
N THR A 108 -0.51 -0.63 23.34
CA THR A 108 -1.52 -0.08 24.28
C THR A 108 -0.94 0.50 25.57
N ARG A 109 0.40 0.57 25.76
CA ARG A 109 1.10 1.23 26.89
C ARG A 109 2.61 0.98 26.86
N THR A 110 3.42 2.04 26.92
CA THR A 110 4.90 1.94 26.89
C THR A 110 5.66 2.69 28.01
N PRO A 111 5.15 3.73 28.71
CA PRO A 111 6.01 4.49 29.63
C PRO A 111 6.50 3.72 30.86
N GLU A 112 5.69 2.81 31.41
CA GLU A 112 6.02 2.07 32.64
C GLU A 112 7.11 1.00 32.42
N PHE A 113 7.34 0.60 31.17
CA PHE A 113 8.35 -0.42 30.82
C PHE A 113 9.78 0.14 30.80
N LEU A 114 9.94 1.44 30.55
CA LEU A 114 11.24 2.10 30.48
C LEU A 114 11.45 2.89 31.77
N SER A 115 12.38 2.44 32.62
CA SER A 115 12.77 3.14 33.85
C SER A 115 13.33 4.53 33.48
N GLN A 116 12.46 5.55 33.46
CA GLN A 116 12.75 6.87 32.91
C GLN A 116 13.85 7.60 33.70
N ASN A 117 15.00 7.77 33.07
CA ASN A 117 15.98 8.77 33.49
C ASN A 117 15.76 10.02 32.62
N THR A 118 14.94 10.96 33.11
CA THR A 118 14.40 12.10 32.35
C THR A 118 15.46 13.12 31.92
N GLN A 119 16.62 13.15 32.58
CA GLN A 119 17.72 14.07 32.24
C GLN A 119 18.32 13.85 30.85
N PHE A 120 18.32 12.62 30.33
CA PHE A 120 18.85 12.34 28.99
C PHE A 120 17.90 12.83 27.88
N LEU A 121 16.59 12.87 28.16
CA LEU A 121 15.57 13.21 27.18
C LEU A 121 15.51 14.71 26.88
N GLU A 122 15.74 15.58 27.87
CA GLU A 122 15.74 17.03 27.65
C GLU A 122 16.87 17.49 26.72
N GLN A 123 18.04 16.85 26.78
CA GLN A 123 19.17 17.22 25.92
C GLN A 123 19.05 16.65 24.50
N ALA A 124 18.28 15.58 24.31
CA ALA A 124 18.14 14.88 23.03
C ALA A 124 16.91 15.33 22.20
N SER A 125 16.02 16.16 22.74
CA SER A 125 14.69 16.40 22.15
C SER A 125 14.58 17.64 21.26
N HIS A 126 15.53 18.57 21.29
CA HIS A 126 15.33 19.91 20.73
C HIS A 126 15.69 20.10 19.23
N ASP A 127 16.27 19.11 18.55
CA ASP A 127 16.50 19.14 17.09
C ASP A 127 16.37 17.72 16.50
N VAL A 128 15.33 17.01 16.90
CA VAL A 128 14.99 15.69 16.34
C VAL A 128 13.59 15.75 15.76
N ILE A 129 13.43 15.17 14.57
CA ILE A 129 12.13 15.06 13.91
C ILE A 129 11.78 13.57 13.87
N ILE A 130 10.66 13.22 14.50
CA ILE A 130 10.17 11.84 14.58
C ILE A 130 8.97 11.72 13.65
N GLY A 131 9.09 10.88 12.61
CA GLY A 131 7.96 10.51 11.78
C GLY A 131 7.20 9.36 12.42
N VAL A 132 5.89 9.52 12.59
CA VAL A 132 5.00 8.51 13.15
C VAL A 132 4.07 8.01 12.05
N LEU A 133 4.05 6.70 11.83
CA LEU A 133 3.11 6.03 10.92
C LEU A 133 2.02 5.38 11.76
N ASP A 134 0.85 6.01 11.81
CA ASP A 134 -0.27 5.64 12.67
C ASP A 134 -1.62 5.97 12.00
N THR A 135 -2.73 5.74 12.69
CA THR A 135 -4.11 6.01 12.23
C THR A 135 -4.44 7.50 12.08
N GLY A 136 -3.53 8.37 12.48
CA GLY A 136 -3.65 9.82 12.40
C GLY A 136 -3.12 10.49 13.66
N ILE A 137 -3.55 11.72 13.89
CA ILE A 137 -3.25 12.50 15.10
C ILE A 137 -4.50 13.24 15.58
N TRP A 138 -4.59 13.50 16.89
CA TRP A 138 -5.57 14.45 17.45
C TRP A 138 -4.89 15.78 17.84
N PRO A 139 -4.83 16.74 16.91
CA PRO A 139 -4.02 17.95 17.06
C PRO A 139 -4.43 18.84 18.25
N GLU A 140 -5.69 18.77 18.70
CA GLU A 140 -6.18 19.56 19.83
C GLU A 140 -5.82 18.96 21.20
N SER A 141 -5.10 17.83 21.26
CA SER A 141 -4.64 17.25 22.52
C SER A 141 -3.55 18.13 23.14
N LYS A 142 -3.56 18.28 24.47
CA LYS A 142 -2.51 19.01 25.20
C LYS A 142 -1.11 18.42 25.01
N SER A 143 -1.01 17.13 24.67
CA SER A 143 0.28 16.48 24.37
C SER A 143 0.98 17.06 23.13
N PHE A 144 0.24 17.76 22.27
CA PHE A 144 0.77 18.41 21.06
C PHE A 144 0.81 19.94 21.16
N ASP A 145 0.68 20.52 22.36
CA ASP A 145 0.91 21.94 22.57
C ASP A 145 2.38 22.29 22.32
N ASP A 146 2.65 23.20 21.40
CA ASP A 146 3.99 23.64 21.01
C ASP A 146 4.51 24.80 21.87
N SER A 147 3.73 25.24 22.87
CA SER A 147 4.11 26.28 23.82
C SER A 147 5.44 25.95 24.53
N GLY A 148 6.47 26.75 24.24
CA GLY A 148 7.80 26.59 24.84
C GLY A 148 8.78 25.74 24.03
N LEU A 149 8.38 25.24 22.85
CA LEU A 149 9.28 24.58 21.91
C LEU A 149 10.08 25.60 21.06
N PRO A 150 11.29 25.24 20.59
CA PRO A 150 12.06 26.07 19.68
C PRO A 150 11.39 26.17 18.30
N GLU A 151 11.85 27.11 17.48
CA GLU A 151 11.41 27.23 16.08
C GLU A 151 11.66 25.93 15.30
N ILE A 152 10.79 25.65 14.32
CA ILE A 152 10.90 24.48 13.45
C ILE A 152 12.26 24.51 12.73
N PRO A 153 13.07 23.44 12.78
CA PRO A 153 14.37 23.40 12.10
C PRO A 153 14.24 23.69 10.60
N THR A 154 15.09 24.57 10.06
CA THR A 154 15.07 24.97 8.64
C THR A 154 15.32 23.83 7.65
N ARG A 155 15.88 22.72 8.14
CA ARG A 155 16.06 21.47 7.38
C ARG A 155 14.76 20.70 7.15
N TRP A 156 13.70 20.99 7.91
CA TRP A 156 12.40 20.36 7.76
C TRP A 156 11.74 20.78 6.45
N ARG A 157 11.17 19.79 5.74
CA ARG A 157 10.50 19.97 4.44
C ARG A 157 9.17 19.21 4.39
N GLY A 158 8.51 19.07 5.53
CA GLY A 158 7.14 18.55 5.61
C GLY A 158 6.12 19.64 5.29
N GLU A 159 4.91 19.24 4.92
CA GLU A 159 3.83 20.14 4.53
C GLU A 159 2.51 19.68 5.15
N CYS A 160 1.78 20.60 5.81
CA CYS A 160 0.46 20.27 6.36
C CYS A 160 -0.53 20.05 5.21
N GLU A 161 -0.92 18.80 4.96
CA GLU A 161 -2.03 18.50 4.05
C GLU A 161 -3.36 18.85 4.74
N PRO A 162 -4.15 19.81 4.23
CA PRO A 162 -5.44 20.15 4.83
C PRO A 162 -6.46 19.02 4.57
N GLY A 163 -7.37 18.82 5.53
CA GLY A 163 -8.49 17.88 5.40
C GLY A 163 -9.81 18.50 5.85
N PRO A 164 -10.97 17.88 5.54
CA PRO A 164 -12.29 18.42 5.88
C PRO A 164 -12.49 18.73 7.37
N ASP A 165 -11.83 17.98 8.24
CA ASP A 165 -11.83 18.08 9.70
C ASP A 165 -10.41 18.30 10.27
N PHE A 166 -9.44 18.64 9.43
CA PHE A 166 -8.04 18.83 9.81
C PHE A 166 -7.56 20.21 9.32
N ARG A 167 -7.39 21.13 10.27
CA ARG A 167 -6.82 22.45 9.98
C ARG A 167 -5.29 22.39 10.10
N PRO A 168 -4.55 23.06 9.20
CA PRO A 168 -3.10 23.04 9.20
C PRO A 168 -2.54 23.92 10.31
N LEU A 169 -2.58 23.41 11.55
CA LEU A 169 -1.74 23.90 12.65
C LEU A 169 -0.55 22.95 12.87
N PHE A 170 -0.61 21.72 12.33
CA PHE A 170 0.36 20.65 12.55
C PHE A 170 0.90 20.12 11.22
N VAL A 171 2.22 20.04 11.12
CA VAL A 171 2.92 19.61 9.90
C VAL A 171 2.92 18.10 9.79
N THR A 172 2.06 17.58 8.92
CA THR A 172 2.11 16.19 8.48
C THR A 172 3.00 16.09 7.23
N LYS A 173 3.29 14.87 6.76
CA LYS A 173 3.80 14.68 5.39
C LYS A 173 3.20 13.37 4.87
N ASN A 174 2.58 13.40 3.69
CA ASN A 174 2.09 12.22 2.96
C ASN A 174 0.95 11.42 3.62
N SER A 175 0.02 12.06 4.34
CA SER A 175 -1.20 11.41 4.84
C SER A 175 -2.04 10.79 3.72
N SER A 176 -2.14 11.50 2.59
CA SER A 176 -2.88 11.05 1.40
C SER A 176 -2.37 9.73 0.81
N ALA A 177 -1.05 9.51 0.82
CA ALA A 177 -0.43 8.29 0.28
C ALA A 177 -0.63 7.07 1.20
N HIS A 178 -0.53 7.28 2.53
CA HIS A 178 -0.83 6.22 3.51
C HIS A 178 -2.30 5.79 3.39
N GLU A 179 -3.21 6.75 3.30
CA GLU A 179 -4.64 6.46 3.16
C GLU A 179 -4.96 5.73 1.85
N ALA A 180 -4.36 6.15 0.73
CA ALA A 180 -4.51 5.44 -0.53
C ALA A 180 -4.03 3.97 -0.41
N GLY A 181 -2.90 3.75 0.26
CA GLY A 181 -2.41 2.41 0.61
C GLY A 181 -3.44 1.62 1.42
N TYR A 182 -3.96 2.21 2.50
CA TYR A 182 -4.95 1.60 3.38
C TYR A 182 -6.27 1.29 2.65
N GLN A 183 -6.74 2.17 1.76
CA GLN A 183 -7.90 1.93 0.90
C GLN A 183 -7.70 0.72 -0.01
N MET A 184 -6.52 0.63 -0.62
CA MET A 184 -6.19 -0.45 -1.54
C MET A 184 -6.11 -1.79 -0.81
N ALA A 185 -5.47 -1.81 0.36
CA ALA A 185 -5.34 -3.00 1.20
C ALA A 185 -6.68 -3.47 1.79
N THR A 186 -7.62 -2.54 2.05
CA THR A 186 -8.97 -2.86 2.57
C THR A 186 -10.01 -3.13 1.48
N GLY A 187 -9.61 -3.10 0.20
CA GLY A 187 -10.51 -3.26 -0.94
C GLY A 187 -11.59 -2.17 -1.03
N GLY A 188 -11.32 -0.97 -0.49
CA GLY A 188 -12.26 0.15 -0.46
C GLY A 188 -13.46 -0.03 0.48
N ARG A 189 -13.50 -1.09 1.30
CA ARG A 189 -14.65 -1.39 2.18
C ARG A 189 -14.75 -0.50 3.41
N LEU A 190 -13.67 0.14 3.83
CA LEU A 190 -13.56 0.76 5.16
C LEU A 190 -13.82 2.27 5.21
N LEU A 191 -13.84 2.99 4.10
CA LEU A 191 -13.98 4.45 4.11
C LEU A 191 -15.30 4.93 3.54
N LYS A 192 -16.29 5.07 4.41
CA LYS A 192 -17.36 6.07 4.25
C LYS A 192 -17.01 7.41 4.94
N LYS A 193 -15.83 7.52 5.55
CA LYS A 193 -15.41 8.71 6.31
C LYS A 193 -14.44 9.55 5.50
N ALA A 194 -14.44 10.85 5.77
CA ALA A 194 -13.60 11.83 5.07
C ALA A 194 -12.12 11.50 5.27
N VAL A 195 -11.35 11.51 4.18
CA VAL A 195 -9.90 11.30 4.19
C VAL A 195 -9.23 12.54 4.80
N SER A 196 -8.60 12.38 5.96
CA SER A 196 -7.79 13.42 6.59
C SER A 196 -6.75 12.80 7.54
N PRO A 197 -5.71 13.57 7.94
CA PRO A 197 -4.75 13.13 8.95
C PRO A 197 -5.34 12.99 10.38
N ARG A 198 -6.62 13.31 10.59
CA ARG A 198 -7.22 13.24 11.92
C ARG A 198 -7.40 11.79 12.33
N ASP A 199 -6.91 11.46 13.52
CA ASP A 199 -7.19 10.16 14.10
C ASP A 199 -8.67 10.04 14.49
N GLN A 200 -9.31 8.98 13.99
CA GLN A 200 -10.69 8.62 14.28
C GLN A 200 -10.81 7.23 14.95
N ASP A 201 -9.69 6.55 15.12
CA ASP A 201 -9.58 5.23 15.78
C ASP A 201 -9.21 5.40 17.26
N GLY A 202 -8.29 6.32 17.55
CA GLY A 202 -7.82 6.64 18.89
C GLY A 202 -6.39 6.18 19.18
N HIS A 203 -5.78 5.38 18.29
CA HIS A 203 -4.43 4.86 18.47
C HIS A 203 -3.38 5.98 18.44
N GLY A 204 -3.50 6.94 17.52
CA GLY A 204 -2.64 8.11 17.35
C GLY A 204 -2.93 9.28 18.32
N ILE A 205 -3.82 9.09 19.30
CA ILE A 205 -4.10 10.06 20.38
C ILE A 205 -3.20 9.83 21.62
N GLN A 206 -2.53 8.67 21.70
CA GLN A 206 -1.74 8.25 22.87
C GLN A 206 -0.49 9.10 23.10
#